data_AF-A0A4Z2GJC2-F1
#
_entry.id   AF-A0A4Z2GJC2-F1
#
_cell.length_a   1.000
_cell.length_b   1.000
_cell.length_c   1.000
_cell.angle_alpha   90.00
_cell.angle_beta   90.00
_cell.angle_gamma   90.00
#
_symmetry.space_group_name_H-M   'P 1'
#
loop_
_entity.id
_entity.type
_entity.pdbx_description
1 polymer ?
#
loop_
_entity_poly.entity_id
_entity_poly.type
_entity_poly.pdbx_seq_one_letter_code
_entity_poly.pdbx_strand_id
1 'polypeptide(L)'
;MNRKKDKAFESPRPFKLTHQVVCINNINFQRKSVIGYVELTIFPTVVNLNRIKLNSKQCRIYRVRVNDLEAPFIYNDPTLEVCHHESKQRNLNYFSSAYTAAVSAVDPDAGHGELVIKVPSELWKQGDAKGRSPLRCS
;
A
#
# COMPACT_ATOMS: atom_id res chain seq x y z
N MET A 1 37.54 12.39 16.64
CA MET A 1 36.15 12.02 17.00
C MET A 1 35.41 11.66 15.71
N ASN A 2 35.40 10.37 15.34
CA ASN A 2 34.77 9.91 14.08
C ASN A 2 33.26 9.95 14.24
N ARG A 3 32.58 10.89 13.57
CA ARG A 3 31.13 10.86 13.40
C ARG A 3 30.80 9.66 12.52
N LYS A 4 30.35 8.57 13.13
CA LYS A 4 29.69 7.46 12.42
C LYS A 4 28.50 8.10 11.69
N LYS A 5 28.56 8.17 10.35
CA LYS A 5 27.40 8.55 9.55
C LYS A 5 26.34 7.50 9.83
N ASP A 6 25.29 7.88 10.56
CA ASP A 6 24.10 7.05 10.68
C ASP A 6 23.65 6.73 9.25
N LYS A 7 23.68 5.45 8.87
CA LYS A 7 23.10 5.01 7.61
C LYS A 7 21.64 5.40 7.68
N ALA A 8 21.23 6.38 6.88
CA ALA A 8 19.84 6.77 6.76
C ALA A 8 19.01 5.50 6.51
N PHE A 9 17.93 5.32 7.27
CA PHE A 9 17.02 4.21 7.08
C PHE A 9 16.51 4.24 5.63
N GLU A 10 16.90 3.25 4.83
CA GLU A 10 16.34 3.07 3.49
C GLU A 10 15.06 2.26 3.63
N SER A 11 13.95 2.84 3.15
CA SER A 11 12.68 2.13 3.14
C SER A 11 12.80 0.86 2.28
N PRO A 12 12.30 -0.28 2.75
CA PRO A 12 12.29 -1.51 1.97
C PRO A 12 11.31 -1.47 0.80
N ARG A 13 10.50 -0.42 0.70
CA ARG A 13 9.61 -0.24 -0.44
C ARG A 13 10.40 0.15 -1.70
N PRO A 14 10.16 -0.53 -2.84
CA PRO A 14 10.88 -0.31 -4.09
C PRO A 14 10.40 0.96 -4.84
N PHE A 15 9.94 1.97 -4.11
CA PHE A 15 9.49 3.25 -4.63
C PHE A 15 9.49 4.34 -3.55
N LYS A 16 9.50 5.61 -3.98
CA LYS A 16 9.34 6.78 -3.12
C LYS A 16 8.06 7.52 -3.50
N LEU A 17 7.26 7.89 -2.52
CA LEU A 17 6.15 8.83 -2.70
C LEU A 17 6.71 10.25 -2.69
N THR A 18 6.38 11.05 -3.71
CA THR A 18 6.90 12.42 -3.85
C THR A 18 5.83 13.50 -3.75
N HIS A 19 4.59 13.17 -4.13
CA HIS A 19 3.46 14.07 -4.05
C HIS A 19 2.17 13.29 -3.84
N GLN A 20 1.21 13.90 -3.16
CA GLN A 20 -0.10 13.33 -2.88
C GLN A 20 -1.17 14.43 -2.99
N VAL A 21 -2.23 14.13 -3.72
CA VAL A 21 -3.45 14.96 -3.77
C VAL A 21 -4.60 14.11 -3.26
N VAL A 22 -5.41 14.65 -2.35
CA VAL A 22 -6.64 14.01 -1.87
C VAL A 22 -7.80 14.88 -2.30
N CYS A 23 -8.80 14.28 -2.94
CA CYS A 23 -10.01 14.96 -3.35
C CYS A 23 -11.21 14.25 -2.72
N ILE A 24 -11.90 14.94 -1.83
CA ILE A 24 -13.12 14.44 -1.18
C ILE A 24 -14.30 15.10 -1.87
N ASN A 25 -15.07 14.30 -2.62
CA ASN A 25 -16.15 14.83 -3.47
C ASN A 25 -17.49 14.83 -2.74
N ASN A 26 -17.74 13.81 -1.91
CA ASN A 26 -19.04 13.63 -1.27
C ASN A 26 -18.89 13.18 0.18
N ILE A 27 -19.33 14.05 1.09
CA ILE A 27 -19.47 13.76 2.51
C ILE A 27 -20.96 13.59 2.77
N ASN A 28 -21.37 12.37 3.10
CA ASN A 28 -22.77 12.04 3.36
C ASN A 28 -22.99 11.82 4.86
N PHE A 29 -23.69 12.75 5.52
CA PHE A 29 -23.96 12.67 6.97
C PHE A 29 -25.00 11.62 7.34
N GLN A 30 -25.97 11.33 6.47
CA GLN A 30 -27.00 10.33 6.73
C GLN A 30 -26.42 8.91 6.68
N ARG A 31 -25.66 8.61 5.62
CA ARG A 31 -24.97 7.33 5.43
C ARG A 31 -23.64 7.23 6.17
N LYS A 32 -23.17 8.34 6.76
CA LYS A 32 -21.88 8.46 7.46
C LYS A 32 -20.72 7.96 6.59
N SER A 33 -20.69 8.39 5.33
CA SER A 33 -19.75 7.91 4.33
C SER A 33 -19.03 9.05 3.62
N VAL A 34 -17.79 8.81 3.21
CA VAL A 34 -16.97 9.75 2.43
C VAL A 34 -16.56 9.08 1.12
N ILE A 35 -16.73 9.77 -0.01
CA ILE A 35 -16.29 9.32 -1.33
C ILE A 35 -15.30 10.34 -1.88
N GLY A 36 -14.20 9.83 -2.42
CA GLY A 36 -13.13 10.63 -2.99
C GLY A 36 -12.12 9.77 -3.72
N TYR A 37 -11.04 10.40 -4.15
CA TYR A 37 -9.88 9.74 -4.72
C TYR A 37 -8.59 10.34 -4.16
N VAL A 38 -7.50 9.60 -4.30
CA VAL A 38 -6.16 10.07 -3.94
C VAL A 38 -5.26 9.89 -5.15
N GLU A 39 -4.57 10.94 -5.60
CA GLU A 39 -3.52 10.82 -6.61
C GLU A 39 -2.15 10.79 -5.92
N LEU A 40 -1.39 9.73 -6.16
CA LEU A 40 -0.05 9.52 -5.65
C LEU A 40 0.95 9.63 -6.79
N THR A 41 1.95 10.49 -6.64
CA THR A 41 3.10 10.57 -7.55
C THR A 41 4.25 9.74 -6.99
N ILE A 42 4.49 8.59 -7.62
CA ILE A 42 5.40 7.55 -7.15
C ILE A 42 6.62 7.50 -8.08
N PHE A 43 7.82 7.61 -7.50
CA PHE A 43 9.08 7.38 -8.20
C PHE A 43 9.60 5.98 -7.90
N PRO A 44 9.69 5.07 -8.89
CA PRO A 44 10.27 3.74 -8.69
C PRO A 44 11.75 3.81 -8.29
N THR A 45 12.16 3.04 -7.28
CA THR A 45 13.58 2.91 -6.89
C THR A 45 14.25 1.66 -7.47
N VAL A 46 13.47 0.75 -8.05
CA VAL A 46 13.93 -0.37 -8.91
C VAL A 46 13.51 -0.18 -10.37
N VAL A 47 14.13 -0.92 -11.30
CA VAL A 47 13.83 -0.83 -12.74
C VAL A 47 12.46 -1.44 -13.07
N ASN A 48 12.17 -2.63 -12.52
CA ASN A 48 10.96 -3.38 -12.83
C ASN A 48 9.97 -3.36 -11.67
N LEU A 49 9.43 -2.18 -11.35
CA LEU A 49 8.39 -2.06 -10.33
C LEU A 49 7.06 -2.61 -10.88
N ASN A 50 6.79 -3.89 -10.62
CA ASN A 50 5.60 -4.59 -11.10
C ASN A 50 4.41 -4.49 -10.14
N ARG A 51 4.67 -4.16 -8.87
CA ARG A 51 3.67 -4.09 -7.80
C ARG A 51 3.91 -2.87 -6.93
N ILE A 52 2.84 -2.12 -6.68
CA ILE A 52 2.81 -1.04 -5.69
C ILE A 52 1.99 -1.55 -4.52
N LYS A 53 2.58 -1.56 -3.32
CA LYS A 53 1.89 -1.95 -2.09
C LYS A 53 1.62 -0.73 -1.24
N LEU A 54 0.34 -0.46 -0.99
CA LEU A 54 -0.15 0.62 -0.16
C LEU A 54 -0.87 0.04 1.05
N ASN A 55 -0.93 0.84 2.11
CA ASN A 55 -1.67 0.48 3.30
C ASN A 55 -2.96 1.27 3.36
N SER A 56 -4.07 0.58 3.61
CA SER A 56 -5.39 1.17 3.78
C SER A 56 -6.23 0.21 4.60
N LYS A 57 -6.96 0.73 5.59
CA LYS A 57 -7.94 -0.03 6.37
C LYS A 57 -9.29 0.66 6.33
N GLN A 58 -10.35 -0.13 6.47
CA GLN A 58 -11.74 0.36 6.48
C GLN A 58 -12.13 1.18 5.24
N CYS A 59 -11.44 0.98 4.11
CA CYS A 59 -11.74 1.60 2.84
C CYS A 59 -12.32 0.55 1.89
N ARG A 60 -13.32 0.95 1.10
CA ARG A 60 -13.77 0.18 -0.06
C ARG A 60 -13.14 0.80 -1.31
N ILE A 61 -12.18 0.09 -1.90
CA ILE A 61 -11.53 0.54 -3.14
C ILE A 61 -12.48 0.27 -4.30
N TYR A 62 -12.89 1.33 -4.99
CA TYR A 62 -13.80 1.24 -6.14
C TYR A 62 -13.07 0.93 -7.44
N ARG A 63 -11.91 1.57 -7.65
CA ARG A 63 -11.10 1.49 -8.86
C ARG A 63 -9.68 1.93 -8.54
N VAL A 64 -8.71 1.41 -9.30
CA VAL A 64 -7.32 1.89 -9.28
C VAL A 64 -6.88 2.14 -10.71
N ARG A 65 -6.18 3.26 -10.96
CA ARG A 65 -5.54 3.58 -12.23
C ARG A 65 -4.08 3.94 -12.03
N VAL A 66 -3.24 3.62 -13.01
CA VAL A 66 -1.84 4.03 -13.08
C VAL A 66 -1.62 4.68 -14.45
N ASN A 67 -1.25 5.96 -14.48
CA ASN A 67 -1.10 6.76 -15.71
C ASN A 67 -2.32 6.59 -16.64
N ASP A 68 -3.51 6.81 -16.12
CA ASP A 68 -4.81 6.68 -16.81
C ASP A 68 -5.21 5.26 -17.24
N LEU A 69 -4.33 4.26 -17.10
CA LEU A 69 -4.66 2.87 -17.36
C LEU A 69 -5.28 2.23 -16.11
N GLU A 70 -6.36 1.48 -16.29
CA GLU A 70 -6.94 0.71 -15.19
C GLU A 70 -5.99 -0.40 -14.76
N ALA A 71 -5.76 -0.51 -13.45
CA ALA A 71 -4.78 -1.42 -12.89
C ALA A 71 -5.48 -2.48 -12.02
N PRO A 72 -5.18 -3.78 -12.23
CA PRO A 72 -5.65 -4.82 -11.33
C PRO A 72 -5.10 -4.62 -9.92
N PHE A 73 -5.94 -4.83 -8.90
CA PHE A 73 -5.51 -4.75 -7.52
C PHE A 73 -6.10 -5.90 -6.68
N ILE A 74 -5.42 -6.18 -5.57
CA ILE A 74 -5.90 -7.05 -4.49
C ILE A 74 -5.94 -6.22 -3.23
N TYR A 75 -7.05 -6.28 -2.50
CA TYR A 75 -7.20 -5.64 -1.21
C TYR A 75 -7.53 -6.71 -0.16
N ASN A 76 -6.68 -6.83 0.86
CA ASN A 76 -6.89 -7.77 1.95
C ASN A 76 -6.48 -7.15 3.29
N ASP A 77 -7.38 -7.17 4.26
CA ASP A 77 -7.08 -6.79 5.64
C ASP A 77 -7.09 -8.05 6.52
N PRO A 78 -5.93 -8.68 6.76
CA PRO A 78 -5.84 -9.93 7.51
C PRO A 78 -6.23 -9.76 8.98
N THR A 79 -6.33 -8.52 9.49
CA THR A 79 -6.76 -8.29 10.88
C THR A 79 -8.26 -8.53 11.07
N LEU A 80 -9.05 -8.57 9.99
CA LEU A 80 -10.47 -8.88 10.05
C LEU A 80 -10.75 -10.38 10.26
N GLU A 81 -9.80 -11.27 10.04
CA GLU A 81 -10.03 -12.73 10.16
C GLU A 81 -9.54 -13.30 11.50
N VAL A 82 -8.88 -12.49 12.32
CA VAL A 82 -8.31 -12.94 13.61
C VAL A 82 -9.45 -13.40 14.53
N CYS A 83 -9.42 -14.67 14.92
CA CYS A 83 -10.37 -15.31 15.82
C CYS A 83 -11.84 -15.36 15.31
N HIS A 84 -12.10 -15.13 14.02
CA HIS A 84 -13.46 -14.98 13.49
C HIS A 84 -14.31 -16.27 13.54
N HIS A 85 -13.69 -17.45 13.57
CA HIS A 85 -14.41 -18.73 13.38
C HIS A 85 -14.16 -19.81 14.43
N GLU A 86 -13.19 -19.66 15.33
CA GLU A 86 -12.78 -20.75 16.22
C GLU A 86 -12.93 -20.38 17.71
N SER A 87 -14.10 -20.71 18.27
CA SER A 87 -14.46 -20.44 19.68
C SER A 87 -13.48 -21.06 20.69
N LYS A 88 -12.85 -22.18 20.33
CA LYS A 88 -11.87 -22.90 21.16
C LYS A 88 -10.52 -22.17 21.28
N GLN A 89 -10.23 -21.21 20.40
CA GLN A 89 -8.96 -20.48 20.36
C GLN A 89 -9.09 -19.03 20.84
N ARG A 90 -10.19 -18.69 21.54
CA ARG A 90 -10.42 -17.38 22.17
C ARG A 90 -9.62 -17.20 23.47
N ASN A 91 -8.32 -17.50 23.43
CA ASN A 91 -7.40 -17.22 24.52
C ASN A 91 -6.43 -16.12 24.11
N LEU A 92 -5.88 -15.42 25.11
CA LEU A 92 -5.01 -14.26 24.90
C LEU A 92 -3.75 -14.62 24.10
N ASN A 93 -3.15 -15.79 24.37
CA ASN A 93 -1.91 -16.21 23.74
C ASN A 93 -2.10 -16.42 22.23
N TYR A 94 -3.19 -17.09 21.84
CA TYR A 94 -3.55 -17.29 20.43
C TYR A 94 -3.90 -15.96 19.75
N PHE A 95 -4.74 -15.13 20.37
CA PHE A 95 -5.08 -13.84 19.79
C PHE A 95 -3.82 -12.98 19.57
N SER A 96 -2.94 -12.91 20.56
CA SER A 96 -1.71 -12.14 20.48
C SER A 96 -0.80 -12.62 19.34
N SER A 97 -0.60 -13.94 19.20
CA SER A 97 0.26 -14.48 18.15
C SER A 97 -0.37 -14.32 16.76
N ALA A 98 -1.66 -14.64 16.61
CA ALA A 98 -2.38 -14.51 15.35
C ALA A 98 -2.47 -13.05 14.89
N TYR A 99 -2.81 -12.13 15.80
CA TYR A 99 -2.88 -10.70 15.49
C TYR A 99 -1.50 -10.15 15.09
N THR A 100 -0.44 -10.52 15.81
CA THR A 100 0.93 -10.13 15.45
C THR A 100 1.29 -10.62 14.04
N ALA A 101 0.98 -11.88 13.71
CA ALA A 101 1.22 -12.41 12.37
C ALA A 101 0.42 -11.67 11.29
N ALA A 102 -0.84 -11.34 11.56
CA ALA A 102 -1.71 -10.60 10.64
C ALA A 102 -1.15 -9.19 10.35
N VAL A 103 -0.74 -8.46 11.39
CA VAL A 103 -0.13 -7.13 11.25
C VAL A 103 1.20 -7.21 10.50
N SER A 104 2.06 -8.18 10.84
CA SER A 104 3.34 -8.37 10.15
C SER A 104 3.18 -8.71 8.66
N ALA A 105 2.11 -9.43 8.28
CA ALA A 105 1.87 -9.81 6.89
C ALA A 105 1.58 -8.62 5.96
N VAL A 106 1.21 -7.45 6.52
CA VAL A 106 0.92 -6.21 5.79
C VAL A 106 1.84 -5.07 6.19
N ASP A 107 2.90 -5.36 6.96
CA ASP A 107 3.84 -4.36 7.47
C ASP A 107 4.58 -3.64 6.32
N PRO A 108 4.41 -2.31 6.19
CA PRO A 108 5.13 -1.52 5.18
C PRO A 108 6.64 -1.55 5.36
N ASP A 109 7.14 -1.72 6.58
CA ASP A 109 8.57 -1.77 6.91
C ASP A 109 9.18 -3.15 6.64
N ALA A 110 8.38 -4.12 6.24
CA ALA A 110 8.82 -5.35 5.60
C ALA A 110 8.51 -5.35 4.08
N GLY A 111 8.07 -4.20 3.54
CA GLY A 111 7.71 -4.05 2.13
C GLY A 111 6.40 -4.77 1.76
N HIS A 112 5.49 -4.97 2.71
CA HIS A 112 4.14 -5.49 2.50
C HIS A 112 3.08 -4.37 2.44
N GLY A 113 1.80 -4.75 2.39
CA GLY A 113 0.67 -3.81 2.40
C GLY A 113 -0.66 -4.51 2.11
N GLU A 114 -1.77 -3.93 2.60
CA GLU A 114 -3.13 -4.45 2.39
C GLU A 114 -3.59 -4.32 0.93
N LEU A 115 -3.17 -3.26 0.24
CA LEU A 115 -3.53 -2.97 -1.14
C LEU A 115 -2.35 -3.24 -2.06
N VAL A 116 -2.45 -4.27 -2.89
CA VAL A 116 -1.43 -4.65 -3.88
C VAL A 116 -1.94 -4.31 -5.27
N ILE A 117 -1.33 -3.31 -5.91
CA ILE A 117 -1.66 -2.83 -7.25
C ILE A 117 -0.66 -3.41 -8.23
N LYS A 118 -1.13 -4.11 -9.27
CA LYS A 118 -0.27 -4.60 -10.36
C LYS A 118 -0.09 -3.49 -11.38
N VAL A 119 1.16 -3.06 -11.59
CA VAL A 119 1.50 -2.05 -12.59
C VAL A 119 1.24 -2.64 -13.98
N PRO A 120 0.46 -1.96 -14.85
CA PRO A 120 0.23 -2.39 -16.23
C PRO A 120 1.54 -2.60 -16.99
N SER A 121 1.63 -3.66 -17.80
CA SER A 121 2.86 -4.06 -18.51
C SER A 121 3.37 -3.04 -19.51
N GLU A 122 2.47 -2.22 -20.03
CA GLU A 122 2.73 -1.10 -20.93
C GLU A 122 3.66 -0.06 -20.27
N LEU A 123 3.62 0.03 -18.94
CA LEU A 123 4.40 1.00 -18.16
C LEU A 123 5.76 0.44 -17.68
N TRP A 124 6.03 -0.86 -17.85
CA TRP A 124 7.27 -1.48 -17.37
C TRP A 124 8.52 -1.02 -18.15
N LYS A 125 8.35 -0.49 -19.36
CA LYS A 125 9.47 -0.14 -20.26
C LYS A 125 9.98 1.30 -20.10
N GLN A 126 9.47 2.07 -19.13
CA GLN A 126 9.89 3.45 -18.92
C GLN A 126 11.19 3.54 -18.08
N GLY A 127 12.32 3.26 -18.74
CA GLY A 127 13.61 3.92 -18.49
C GLY A 127 14.66 3.18 -17.66
N ASP A 128 15.86 3.05 -18.24
CA ASP A 128 17.12 2.73 -17.55
C ASP A 128 17.35 3.66 -16.34
N ALA A 129 18.23 3.23 -15.42
CA ALA A 129 18.44 3.77 -14.07
C ALA A 129 18.57 5.31 -13.91
N LYS A 130 18.77 6.06 -15.00
CA LYS A 130 18.86 7.54 -15.05
C LYS A 130 17.61 8.27 -15.57
N GLY A 131 16.54 7.58 -15.99
CA GLY A 131 15.39 8.17 -16.69
C GLY A 131 14.02 7.57 -16.33
N ARG A 132 13.80 7.17 -15.07
CA ARG A 132 12.51 6.64 -14.61
C ARG A 132 11.48 7.77 -14.48
N SER A 133 10.38 7.66 -15.21
CA SER A 133 9.23 8.56 -15.08
C SER A 133 8.46 8.28 -13.79
N PRO A 134 7.86 9.30 -13.18
CA PRO A 134 6.91 9.09 -12.09
C PRO A 134 5.67 8.35 -12.59
N LEU A 135 5.16 7.44 -11.76
CA LEU A 135 3.86 6.83 -11.91
C LEU A 135 2.82 7.66 -11.15
N ARG A 136 1.73 8.04 -11.81
CA ARG A 136 0.55 8.62 -11.17
C ARG A 136 -0.44 7.51 -10.87
N CYS A 137 -0.62 7.20 -9.60
CA CYS A 137 -1.56 6.19 -9.13
C CYS A 137 -2.79 6.87 -8.53
N SER A 138 -4.00 6.48 -8.93
CA SER A 138 -5.27 7.05 -8.43
C SER A 138 -6.31 6.01 -8.09
#